data_AF-A0A2D5W1Q6-F1
#
_entry.id   AF-A0A2D5W1Q6-F1
#
_cell.length_a   1.000
_cell.length_b   1.000
_cell.length_c   1.000
_cell.angle_alpha   90.00
_cell.angle_beta   90.00
_cell.angle_gamma   90.00
#
_symmetry.space_group_name_H-M   'P 1'
#
loop_
_entity.id
_entity.type
_entity.pdbx_description
1 polymer ?
#
loop_
_entity_poly.entity_id
_entity_poly.type
_entity_poly.pdbx_seq_one_letter_code
_entity_poly.pdbx_strand_id
1 'polypeptide(L)'
;MPKKTKEAFPKIKKIAYEGPDSKNPLAFKYYNEDEKVEGKSMKDHLRFSVVYWHTFRNPLADPFGVGTALRPWDDGTDSVKNAQNRARVAFEFMEKLGAPYYAFHDRDVAPEGASLAASNKNLDAVAKVLKEEQRRTGIKLLWGTACLFSHPRYMHGAATSCNADVFAYAAAQVKKAIEVTKSLGGEGYTFWGGREGYSTLWNTQLKREMDHLAAFLHMAVDHKKKIGFKGQFYIEPKPKEPTKHQYDS
;
A
#
# COMPACT_ATOMS: atom_id res chain seq x y z
N MET A 1 -24.91 -19.77 10.90
CA MET A 1 -24.68 -19.07 9.62
C MET A 1 -23.93 -17.78 9.92
N PRO A 2 -22.81 -17.45 9.24
CA PRO A 2 -22.20 -16.15 9.41
C PRO A 2 -23.23 -15.08 9.01
N LYS A 3 -23.44 -14.07 9.87
CA LYS A 3 -24.32 -12.93 9.56
C LYS A 3 -23.91 -12.40 8.19
N LYS A 4 -24.84 -12.36 7.21
CA LYS A 4 -24.61 -11.67 5.93
C LYS A 4 -24.16 -10.24 6.25
N THR A 5 -22.87 -9.97 6.07
CA THR A 5 -22.35 -8.61 6.10
C THR A 5 -23.03 -7.84 4.97
N LYS A 6 -23.55 -6.66 5.30
CA LYS A 6 -24.17 -5.76 4.32
C LYS A 6 -23.12 -5.38 3.28
N GLU A 7 -23.36 -5.67 2.01
CA GLU A 7 -22.47 -5.29 0.91
C GLU A 7 -22.28 -3.77 0.87
N ALA A 8 -21.04 -3.31 0.68
CA ALA A 8 -20.70 -1.91 0.49
C ALA A 8 -21.11 -1.41 -0.90
N PHE A 9 -21.13 -2.29 -1.91
CA PHE A 9 -21.49 -1.97 -3.29
C PHE A 9 -22.67 -2.80 -3.79
N PRO A 10 -23.86 -2.73 -3.16
CA PRO A 10 -24.97 -3.68 -3.39
C PRO A 10 -25.56 -3.63 -4.81
N LYS A 11 -25.32 -2.53 -5.55
CA LYS A 11 -25.78 -2.36 -6.94
C LYS A 11 -24.77 -2.85 -7.98
N ILE A 12 -23.56 -3.21 -7.54
CA ILE A 12 -22.47 -3.64 -8.42
C ILE A 12 -22.29 -5.14 -8.24
N LYS A 13 -22.45 -5.89 -9.33
CA LYS A 13 -22.12 -7.33 -9.39
C LYS A 13 -20.66 -7.52 -9.79
N LYS A 14 -20.18 -8.76 -9.83
CA LYS A 14 -18.88 -9.07 -10.44
C LYS A 14 -18.86 -8.57 -11.89
N ILE A 15 -17.82 -7.80 -12.25
CA ILE A 15 -17.63 -7.23 -13.58
C ILE A 15 -17.25 -8.37 -14.52
N ALA A 16 -18.08 -8.58 -15.54
CA ALA A 16 -17.88 -9.64 -16.54
C ALA A 16 -17.21 -9.10 -17.80
N TYR A 17 -16.62 -9.99 -18.59
CA TYR A 17 -16.20 -9.69 -19.96
C TYR A 17 -17.41 -9.80 -20.90
N GLU A 18 -17.62 -8.78 -21.74
CA GLU A 18 -18.72 -8.73 -22.73
C GLU A 18 -18.22 -8.47 -24.16
N GLY A 19 -16.91 -8.38 -24.37
CA GLY A 19 -16.32 -8.15 -25.69
C GLY A 19 -16.27 -6.69 -26.14
N PRO A 20 -15.54 -6.41 -27.24
CA PRO A 20 -15.17 -5.05 -27.66
C PRO A 20 -16.36 -4.18 -28.07
N ASP A 21 -17.45 -4.79 -28.52
CA ASP A 21 -18.65 -4.08 -28.98
C ASP A 21 -19.60 -3.68 -27.84
N SER A 22 -19.40 -4.22 -26.63
CA SER A 22 -20.27 -3.91 -25.48
C SER A 22 -20.27 -2.42 -25.14
N LYS A 23 -21.47 -1.88 -24.92
CA LYS A 23 -21.69 -0.51 -24.44
C LYS A 23 -21.96 -0.45 -22.94
N ASN A 24 -22.04 -1.59 -22.23
CA ASN A 24 -22.27 -1.63 -20.79
C ASN A 24 -21.06 -1.05 -20.05
N PRO A 25 -21.13 0.10 -19.36
CA PRO A 25 -19.96 0.69 -18.70
C PRO A 25 -19.38 -0.18 -17.58
N LEU A 26 -20.14 -1.14 -17.04
CA LEU A 26 -19.75 -2.05 -15.96
C LEU A 26 -19.44 -3.46 -16.47
N ALA A 27 -18.76 -3.54 -17.61
CA ALA A 27 -18.22 -4.76 -18.19
C ALA A 27 -16.84 -4.52 -18.80
N PHE A 28 -15.96 -5.53 -18.80
CA PHE A 28 -14.71 -5.50 -19.53
C PHE A 28 -14.95 -5.71 -21.03
N LYS A 29 -14.28 -4.90 -21.85
CA LYS A 29 -14.37 -4.97 -23.33
C LYS A 29 -13.22 -5.77 -23.94
N TYR A 30 -12.10 -5.80 -23.23
CA TYR A 30 -10.85 -6.41 -23.70
C TYR A 30 -10.21 -7.33 -22.66
N TYR A 31 -10.48 -7.11 -21.37
CA TYR A 31 -9.94 -7.97 -20.32
C TYR A 31 -10.85 -9.18 -20.13
N ASN A 32 -10.43 -10.32 -20.69
CA ASN A 32 -10.98 -11.63 -20.40
C ASN A 32 -9.95 -12.40 -19.57
N GLU A 33 -10.26 -12.69 -18.30
CA GLU A 33 -9.26 -13.22 -17.36
C GLU A 33 -8.65 -14.57 -17.80
N ASP A 34 -9.43 -15.38 -18.53
CA ASP A 34 -9.04 -16.73 -18.97
C ASP A 34 -8.44 -16.78 -20.39
N GLU A 35 -8.53 -15.69 -21.15
CA GLU A 35 -8.03 -15.64 -22.53
C GLU A 35 -6.52 -15.89 -22.55
N LYS A 36 -6.09 -16.78 -23.45
CA LYS A 36 -4.67 -17.14 -23.61
C LYS A 36 -4.00 -16.22 -24.61
N VAL A 37 -3.00 -15.50 -24.14
CA VAL A 37 -2.07 -14.72 -24.96
C VAL A 37 -0.70 -15.40 -24.84
N GLU A 38 -0.14 -15.87 -25.94
CA GLU A 38 1.16 -16.58 -25.95
C GLU A 38 1.26 -17.70 -24.88
N GLY A 39 0.19 -18.49 -24.74
CA GLY A 39 0.16 -19.65 -23.83
C GLY A 39 -0.12 -19.36 -22.35
N LYS A 40 -0.26 -18.08 -21.95
CA LYS A 40 -0.54 -17.68 -20.57
C LYS A 40 -1.83 -16.86 -20.49
N SER A 41 -2.58 -17.00 -19.40
CA SER A 41 -3.84 -16.27 -19.24
C SER A 41 -3.58 -14.76 -19.15
N MET A 42 -4.52 -13.91 -19.61
CA MET A 42 -4.41 -12.46 -19.43
C MET A 42 -4.26 -12.10 -17.95
N LYS A 43 -4.97 -12.80 -17.06
CA LYS A 43 -4.84 -12.61 -15.60
C LYS A 43 -3.42 -12.81 -15.10
N ASP A 44 -2.75 -13.87 -15.56
CA ASP A 44 -1.39 -14.18 -15.14
C ASP A 44 -0.35 -13.27 -15.79
N HIS A 45 -0.62 -12.76 -17.00
CA HIS A 45 0.19 -11.76 -17.67
C HIS A 45 0.13 -10.42 -16.95
N LEU A 46 -1.09 -9.91 -16.74
CA LEU A 46 -1.34 -8.55 -16.28
C LEU A 46 -1.22 -8.41 -14.77
N ARG A 47 -1.60 -9.45 -14.02
CA ARG A 47 -1.46 -9.52 -12.55
C ARG A 47 -1.96 -8.24 -11.85
N PHE A 48 -3.12 -7.74 -12.27
CA PHE A 48 -3.65 -6.46 -11.79
C PHE A 48 -3.72 -6.41 -10.26
N SER A 49 -3.29 -5.26 -9.72
CA SER A 49 -3.28 -4.98 -8.30
C SER A 49 -4.07 -3.72 -8.00
N VAL A 50 -4.97 -3.78 -7.01
CA VAL A 50 -5.65 -2.60 -6.48
C VAL A 50 -4.76 -1.96 -5.42
N VAL A 51 -4.47 -0.67 -5.60
CA VAL A 51 -3.70 0.11 -4.62
C VAL A 51 -4.62 0.68 -3.54
N TYR A 52 -4.29 0.41 -2.28
CA TYR A 52 -5.19 0.67 -1.15
C TYR A 52 -5.37 2.18 -0.88
N TRP A 53 -4.28 2.96 -0.96
CA TRP A 53 -4.29 4.39 -0.65
C TRP A 53 -5.27 5.17 -1.55
N HIS A 54 -5.16 5.05 -2.87
CA HIS A 54 -6.05 5.77 -3.78
C HIS A 54 -7.49 5.29 -3.73
N THR A 55 -7.70 3.98 -3.59
CA THR A 55 -9.05 3.40 -3.71
C THR A 55 -9.88 3.61 -2.43
N PHE A 56 -9.26 3.42 -1.26
CA PHE A 56 -10.00 3.34 0.01
C PHE A 56 -9.62 4.43 1.03
N ARG A 57 -8.53 5.19 0.83
CA ARG A 57 -8.10 6.24 1.77
C ARG A 57 -8.07 7.64 1.19
N ASN A 58 -7.95 7.80 -0.13
CA ASN A 58 -7.90 9.11 -0.75
C ASN A 58 -9.24 9.82 -0.61
N PRO A 59 -9.30 10.97 0.10
CA PRO A 59 -10.52 11.73 0.27
C PRO A 59 -10.92 12.52 -0.98
N LEU A 60 -10.15 12.44 -2.09
CA LEU A 60 -10.29 13.29 -3.28
C LEU A 60 -10.14 14.78 -2.92
N ALA A 61 -9.22 15.07 -1.99
CA ALA A 61 -8.77 16.42 -1.68
C ALA A 61 -7.59 16.80 -2.57
N ASP A 62 -7.35 18.09 -2.70
CA ASP A 62 -6.18 18.65 -3.37
C ASP A 62 -5.62 19.83 -2.54
N PRO A 63 -4.49 20.45 -2.92
CA PRO A 63 -3.91 21.56 -2.16
C PRO A 63 -4.82 22.81 -2.01
N PHE A 64 -5.94 22.88 -2.74
CA PHE A 64 -6.84 24.03 -2.84
C PHE A 64 -8.26 23.74 -2.34
N GLY A 65 -8.56 22.52 -1.90
CA GLY A 65 -9.91 22.10 -1.54
C GLY A 65 -9.99 20.94 -0.56
N VAL A 66 -11.14 20.82 0.10
CA VAL A 66 -11.44 19.73 1.03
C VAL A 66 -11.82 18.45 0.29
N GLY A 67 -11.80 17.31 1.00
CA GLY A 67 -12.17 16.02 0.44
C GLY A 67 -13.63 15.95 -0.05
N THR A 68 -13.83 15.32 -1.19
CA THR A 68 -15.14 15.16 -1.85
C THR A 68 -15.59 13.70 -1.95
N ALA A 69 -14.78 12.74 -1.49
CA ALA A 69 -15.09 11.32 -1.58
C ALA A 69 -16.31 10.93 -0.74
N LEU A 70 -17.32 10.35 -1.39
CA LEU A 70 -18.47 9.73 -0.72
C LEU A 70 -18.19 8.24 -0.50
N ARG A 71 -18.12 7.83 0.76
CA ARG A 71 -17.82 6.46 1.20
C ARG A 71 -18.83 5.99 2.27
N PRO A 72 -20.09 5.68 1.93
CA PRO A 72 -21.12 5.28 2.89
C PRO A 72 -20.80 4.08 3.80
N TRP A 73 -19.77 3.30 3.46
CA TRP A 73 -19.28 2.17 4.24
C TRP A 73 -18.16 2.53 5.21
N ASP A 74 -17.67 3.76 5.18
CA ASP A 74 -16.62 4.27 6.07
C ASP A 74 -17.28 5.17 7.12
N ASP A 75 -17.01 4.93 8.40
CA ASP A 75 -17.59 5.75 9.48
C ASP A 75 -16.82 7.06 9.74
N GLY A 76 -15.75 7.32 8.95
CA GLY A 76 -14.94 8.53 9.04
C GLY A 76 -13.95 8.54 10.21
N THR A 77 -14.01 7.57 11.13
CA THR A 77 -13.10 7.50 12.26
C THR A 77 -11.75 6.88 11.86
N ASP A 78 -10.68 7.29 12.52
CA ASP A 78 -9.37 6.61 12.42
C ASP A 78 -9.26 5.43 13.40
N SER A 79 -10.38 4.74 13.66
CA SER A 79 -10.41 3.61 14.60
C SER A 79 -9.93 2.32 13.93
N VAL A 80 -9.33 1.42 14.72
CA VAL A 80 -8.95 0.08 14.26
C VAL A 80 -10.17 -0.69 13.74
N LYS A 81 -11.34 -0.49 14.36
CA LYS A 81 -12.59 -1.13 13.92
C LYS A 81 -13.00 -0.66 12.52
N ASN A 82 -12.93 0.64 12.24
CA ASN A 82 -13.22 1.17 10.91
C ASN A 82 -12.18 0.69 9.89
N ALA A 83 -10.91 0.67 10.25
CA ALA A 83 -9.84 0.13 9.41
C ALA A 83 -10.06 -1.35 9.03
N GLN A 84 -10.47 -2.17 10.01
CA GLN A 84 -10.87 -3.56 9.77
C GLN A 84 -12.12 -3.68 8.89
N ASN A 85 -13.10 -2.78 9.03
CA ASN A 85 -14.26 -2.74 8.15
C ASN A 85 -13.85 -2.40 6.72
N ARG A 86 -13.02 -1.37 6.54
CA ARG A 86 -12.45 -0.96 5.25
C ARG A 86 -11.69 -2.09 4.56
N ALA A 87 -10.94 -2.90 5.31
CA ALA A 87 -10.26 -4.07 4.78
C ALA A 87 -11.26 -5.07 4.16
N ARG A 88 -12.41 -5.32 4.81
CA ARG A 88 -13.46 -6.21 4.25
C ARG A 88 -14.08 -5.62 2.99
N VAL A 89 -14.36 -4.32 3.00
CA VAL A 89 -14.87 -3.60 1.82
C VAL A 89 -13.87 -3.65 0.66
N ALA A 90 -12.58 -3.54 0.94
CA ALA A 90 -11.55 -3.64 -0.08
C ALA A 90 -11.57 -5.00 -0.79
N PHE A 91 -11.77 -6.09 -0.05
CA PHE A 91 -11.88 -7.42 -0.64
C PHE A 91 -13.19 -7.62 -1.41
N GLU A 92 -14.33 -7.08 -0.94
CA GLU A 92 -15.57 -7.06 -1.74
C GLU A 92 -15.34 -6.34 -3.08
N PHE A 93 -14.70 -5.17 -3.06
CA PHE A 93 -14.39 -4.41 -4.27
C PHE A 93 -13.51 -5.21 -5.23
N MET A 94 -12.43 -5.83 -4.74
CA MET A 94 -11.52 -6.60 -5.56
C MET A 94 -12.15 -7.88 -6.12
N GLU A 95 -12.99 -8.56 -5.35
CA GLU A 95 -13.77 -9.71 -5.84
C GLU A 95 -14.71 -9.30 -6.97
N LYS A 96 -15.42 -8.18 -6.81
CA LYS A 96 -16.30 -7.65 -7.85
C LYS A 96 -15.52 -7.21 -9.09
N LEU A 97 -14.35 -6.60 -8.92
CA LEU A 97 -13.49 -6.20 -10.04
C LEU A 97 -12.78 -7.38 -10.71
N GLY A 98 -12.56 -8.50 -10.02
CA GLY A 98 -11.75 -9.62 -10.49
C GLY A 98 -10.24 -9.38 -10.39
N ALA A 99 -9.80 -8.48 -9.50
CA ALA A 99 -8.38 -8.17 -9.32
C ALA A 99 -7.70 -9.24 -8.44
N PRO A 100 -6.64 -9.93 -8.93
CA PRO A 100 -5.99 -10.99 -8.17
C PRO A 100 -5.07 -10.49 -7.04
N TYR A 101 -4.65 -9.22 -7.08
CA TYR A 101 -3.71 -8.66 -6.11
C TYR A 101 -4.17 -7.33 -5.50
N TYR A 102 -3.53 -6.97 -4.38
CA TYR A 102 -3.53 -5.63 -3.80
C TYR A 102 -2.13 -5.20 -3.35
N ALA A 103 -1.97 -3.90 -3.12
CA ALA A 103 -0.79 -3.29 -2.52
C ALA A 103 -1.19 -2.22 -1.50
N PHE A 104 -0.37 -2.02 -0.45
CA PHE A 104 -0.66 -1.05 0.61
C PHE A 104 0.59 -0.43 1.25
N HIS A 105 0.46 0.80 1.75
CA HIS A 105 1.31 1.28 2.85
C HIS A 105 0.70 0.89 4.19
N ASP A 106 1.55 0.60 5.17
CA ASP A 106 1.14 0.29 6.54
C ASP A 106 0.14 1.30 7.14
N ARG A 107 0.31 2.61 6.89
CA ARG A 107 -0.59 3.68 7.33
C ARG A 107 -1.88 3.83 6.52
N ASP A 108 -2.01 3.15 5.38
CA ASP A 108 -3.27 3.13 4.63
C ASP A 108 -4.26 2.14 5.24
N VAL A 109 -3.73 0.99 5.67
CA VAL A 109 -4.52 -0.12 6.19
C VAL A 109 -4.77 0.02 7.68
N ALA A 110 -3.87 0.63 8.45
CA ALA A 110 -4.02 0.75 9.89
C ALA A 110 -3.72 2.17 10.41
N PRO A 111 -4.49 2.65 11.41
CA PRO A 111 -4.28 3.96 12.01
C PRO A 111 -3.02 4.00 12.87
N GLU A 112 -2.33 5.13 12.88
CA GLU A 112 -1.22 5.37 13.80
C GLU A 112 -1.74 5.50 15.23
N GLY A 113 -1.03 4.90 16.19
CA GLY A 113 -1.35 5.00 17.61
C GLY A 113 -0.53 6.08 18.31
N ALA A 114 -0.84 6.32 19.59
CA ALA A 114 -0.09 7.27 20.42
C ALA A 114 1.40 6.91 20.65
N SER A 115 1.82 5.71 20.25
CA SER A 115 3.21 5.26 20.29
C SER A 115 3.50 4.29 19.14
N LEU A 116 4.78 4.02 18.87
CA LEU A 116 5.19 3.00 17.91
C LEU A 116 4.61 1.61 18.29
N ALA A 117 4.61 1.27 19.58
CA ALA A 117 4.04 0.02 20.06
C ALA A 117 2.52 -0.06 19.81
N ALA A 118 1.78 1.03 20.05
CA ALA A 118 0.36 1.10 19.74
C ALA A 118 0.10 0.99 18.23
N SER A 119 0.89 1.68 17.40
CA SER A 119 0.81 1.62 15.94
C SER A 119 1.04 0.21 15.42
N ASN A 120 2.03 -0.50 15.97
CA ASN A 120 2.32 -1.89 15.62
C ASN A 120 1.16 -2.83 15.98
N LYS A 121 0.54 -2.65 17.16
CA LYS A 121 -0.64 -3.41 17.58
C LYS A 121 -1.85 -3.16 16.66
N ASN A 122 -2.06 -1.91 16.23
CA ASN A 122 -3.12 -1.56 15.29
C ASN A 122 -2.91 -2.25 13.94
N LEU A 123 -1.68 -2.21 13.42
CA LEU A 123 -1.33 -2.88 12.16
C LEU A 123 -1.51 -4.39 12.24
N ASP A 124 -1.11 -5.03 13.35
CA ASP A 124 -1.34 -6.47 13.56
C ASP A 124 -2.82 -6.83 13.57
N ALA A 125 -3.65 -6.00 14.21
CA ALA A 125 -5.10 -6.22 14.28
C ALA A 125 -5.77 -6.12 12.90
N VAL A 126 -5.31 -5.24 12.02
CA VAL A 126 -5.82 -5.15 10.64
C VAL A 126 -5.24 -6.25 9.76
N ALA A 127 -3.94 -6.56 9.89
CA ALA A 127 -3.29 -7.64 9.16
C ALA A 127 -3.98 -9.00 9.38
N LYS A 128 -4.51 -9.25 10.58
CA LYS A 128 -5.34 -10.43 10.85
C LYS A 128 -6.57 -10.50 9.93
N VAL A 129 -7.28 -9.38 9.76
CA VAL A 129 -8.45 -9.31 8.87
C VAL A 129 -8.04 -9.45 7.41
N LEU A 130 -6.97 -8.78 6.98
CA LEU A 130 -6.45 -8.95 5.62
C LEU A 130 -6.15 -10.44 5.33
N LYS A 131 -5.52 -11.15 6.28
CA LYS A 131 -5.21 -12.57 6.15
C LYS A 131 -6.46 -13.46 6.10
N GLU A 132 -7.48 -13.14 6.90
CA GLU A 132 -8.79 -13.82 6.86
C GLU A 132 -9.45 -13.65 5.48
N GLU A 133 -9.42 -12.43 4.93
CA GLU A 133 -9.99 -12.13 3.61
C GLU A 133 -9.18 -12.75 2.45
N GLN A 134 -7.85 -12.76 2.54
CA GLN A 134 -6.99 -13.48 1.57
C GLN A 134 -7.35 -14.97 1.52
N ARG A 135 -7.57 -15.60 2.68
CA ARG A 135 -8.01 -16.99 2.75
C ARG A 135 -9.40 -17.21 2.16
N ARG A 136 -10.32 -16.27 2.37
CA ARG A 136 -11.70 -16.37 1.88
C ARG A 136 -11.79 -16.25 0.36
N THR A 137 -10.97 -15.36 -0.21
CA THR A 137 -11.10 -14.92 -1.61
C THR A 137 -10.04 -15.49 -2.55
N GLY A 138 -8.89 -15.92 -2.01
CA GLY A 138 -7.71 -16.26 -2.80
C GLY A 138 -6.94 -15.06 -3.36
N ILE A 139 -7.39 -13.82 -3.10
CA ILE A 139 -6.67 -12.59 -3.48
C ILE A 139 -5.36 -12.52 -2.69
N LYS A 140 -4.28 -12.06 -3.33
CA LYS A 140 -2.92 -12.07 -2.77
C LYS A 140 -2.37 -10.66 -2.59
N LEU A 141 -1.39 -10.53 -1.71
CA LEU A 141 -0.64 -9.28 -1.57
C LEU A 141 0.47 -9.27 -2.63
N LEU A 142 0.48 -8.29 -3.53
CA LEU A 142 1.59 -8.13 -4.47
C LEU A 142 2.80 -7.58 -3.71
N TRP A 143 2.64 -6.45 -3.05
CA TRP A 143 3.66 -5.88 -2.19
C TRP A 143 3.07 -5.01 -1.09
N GLY A 144 3.76 -4.97 0.05
CA GLY A 144 3.53 -3.96 1.09
C GLY A 144 4.65 -2.93 1.08
N THR A 145 4.44 -1.81 1.76
CA THR A 145 5.44 -0.77 1.96
C THR A 145 5.16 0.02 3.26
N ALA A 146 6.08 0.90 3.65
CA ALA A 146 5.91 1.82 4.77
C ALA A 146 5.64 3.25 4.26
N CYS A 147 4.62 3.91 4.80
CA CYS A 147 4.38 5.33 4.55
C CYS A 147 5.36 6.17 5.40
N LEU A 148 6.52 6.49 4.82
CA LEU A 148 7.57 7.28 5.46
C LEU A 148 7.58 8.75 5.00
N PHE A 149 6.43 9.28 4.58
CA PHE A 149 6.37 10.61 3.93
C PHE A 149 5.22 11.51 4.37
N SER A 150 4.14 10.95 4.93
CA SER A 150 2.96 11.73 5.32
C SER A 150 3.06 12.35 6.71
N HIS A 151 3.58 11.62 7.70
CA HIS A 151 3.64 12.12 9.08
C HIS A 151 4.66 13.29 9.20
N PRO A 152 4.37 14.36 9.96
CA PRO A 152 5.27 15.53 10.11
C PRO A 152 6.72 15.20 10.48
N ARG A 153 6.93 14.11 11.25
CA ARG A 153 8.28 13.61 11.61
C ARG A 153 9.20 13.39 10.41
N TYR A 154 8.65 13.10 9.23
CA TYR A 154 9.40 12.82 8.00
C TYR A 154 9.62 14.05 7.11
N MET A 155 9.28 15.26 7.56
CA MET A 155 9.38 16.47 6.74
C MET A 155 10.78 16.75 6.20
N HIS A 156 11.83 16.22 6.86
CA HIS A 156 13.23 16.37 6.47
C HIS A 156 13.86 15.05 5.99
N GLY A 157 13.06 14.11 5.50
CA GLY A 157 13.51 12.77 5.11
C GLY A 157 13.28 11.73 6.20
N ALA A 158 13.38 10.46 5.82
CA ALA A 158 13.22 9.34 6.73
C ALA A 158 14.58 8.67 6.95
N ALA A 159 15.07 7.90 5.99
CA ALA A 159 16.45 7.41 5.98
C ALA A 159 17.45 8.54 5.72
N THR A 160 17.05 9.59 4.99
CA THR A 160 17.91 10.76 4.72
C THR A 160 17.71 11.89 5.71
N SER A 161 17.03 11.63 6.83
CA SER A 161 16.80 12.65 7.86
C SER A 161 18.09 13.18 8.45
N CYS A 162 18.13 14.49 8.69
CA CYS A 162 19.18 15.11 9.50
C CYS A 162 19.06 14.75 11.00
N ASN A 163 17.94 14.15 11.43
CA ASN A 163 17.69 13.70 12.79
C ASN A 163 17.79 12.16 12.91
N ALA A 164 18.73 11.69 13.73
CA ALA A 164 18.95 10.25 13.95
C ALA A 164 17.74 9.52 14.57
N ASP A 165 16.93 10.20 15.38
CA ASP A 165 15.72 9.60 15.96
C ASP A 165 14.66 9.31 14.89
N VAL A 166 14.58 10.15 13.86
CA VAL A 166 13.69 9.94 12.70
C VAL A 166 14.17 8.76 11.86
N PHE A 167 15.48 8.64 11.64
CA PHE A 167 16.08 7.46 11.00
C PHE A 167 15.71 6.18 11.75
N ALA A 168 15.89 6.17 13.08
CA ALA A 168 15.58 5.02 13.92
C ALA A 168 14.08 4.66 13.89
N TYR A 169 13.20 5.66 13.94
CA TYR A 169 11.75 5.44 13.83
C TYR A 169 11.37 4.86 12.46
N ALA A 170 11.92 5.41 11.37
CA ALA A 170 11.68 4.92 10.01
C ALA A 170 12.13 3.46 9.87
N ALA A 171 13.29 3.10 10.41
CA ALA A 171 13.81 1.74 10.38
C ALA A 171 12.89 0.78 11.15
N ALA A 172 12.37 1.21 12.30
CA ALA A 172 11.42 0.42 13.08
C ALA A 172 10.07 0.22 12.35
N GLN A 173 9.59 1.25 11.65
CA GLN A 173 8.37 1.17 10.84
C GLN A 173 8.57 0.22 9.63
N VAL A 174 9.70 0.33 8.91
CA VAL A 174 10.04 -0.56 7.79
C VAL A 174 10.19 -2.01 8.23
N LYS A 175 10.87 -2.26 9.36
CA LYS A 175 10.96 -3.58 9.99
C LYS A 175 9.56 -4.19 10.16
N LYS A 176 8.64 -3.44 10.78
CA LYS A 176 7.28 -3.93 11.03
C LYS A 176 6.52 -4.17 9.73
N ALA A 177 6.61 -3.26 8.77
CA ALA A 177 5.94 -3.37 7.47
C ALA A 177 6.43 -4.60 6.67
N ILE A 178 7.74 -4.89 6.69
CA ILE A 178 8.30 -6.10 6.07
C ILE A 178 7.77 -7.37 6.76
N GLU A 179 7.74 -7.40 8.09
CA GLU A 179 7.21 -8.54 8.87
C GLU A 179 5.74 -8.82 8.54
N VAL A 180 4.92 -7.78 8.47
CA VAL A 180 3.50 -7.88 8.11
C VAL A 180 3.33 -8.33 6.66
N THR A 181 4.09 -7.74 5.73
CA THR A 181 4.11 -8.14 4.31
C THR A 181 4.43 -9.61 4.16
N LYS A 182 5.47 -10.11 4.85
CA LYS A 182 5.81 -11.54 4.90
C LYS A 182 4.64 -12.37 5.44
N SER A 183 4.02 -11.94 6.54
CA SER A 183 2.95 -12.69 7.21
C SER A 183 1.68 -12.85 6.36
N LEU A 184 1.46 -11.91 5.43
CA LEU A 184 0.38 -11.86 4.43
C LEU A 184 0.78 -12.51 3.11
N GLY A 185 1.97 -13.09 3.01
CA GLY A 185 2.46 -13.75 1.81
C GLY A 185 2.74 -12.80 0.65
N GLY A 186 3.17 -11.56 0.93
CA GLY A 186 3.51 -10.58 -0.10
C GLY A 186 4.62 -11.07 -1.03
N GLU A 187 4.45 -10.87 -2.33
CA GLU A 187 5.44 -11.27 -3.34
C GLU A 187 6.63 -10.31 -3.43
N GLY A 188 6.50 -9.11 -2.87
CA GLY A 188 7.60 -8.17 -2.72
C GLY A 188 7.35 -7.08 -1.69
N TYR A 189 8.27 -6.14 -1.62
CA TYR A 189 8.23 -4.97 -0.74
C TYR A 189 8.86 -3.78 -1.45
N THR A 190 8.18 -2.65 -1.44
CA THR A 190 8.55 -1.46 -2.22
C THR A 190 9.13 -0.36 -1.33
N PHE A 191 10.13 0.36 -1.82
CA PHE A 191 10.63 1.59 -1.24
C PHE A 191 10.37 2.73 -2.24
N TRP A 192 9.44 3.61 -1.90
CA TRP A 192 9.27 4.88 -2.59
C TRP A 192 9.76 6.01 -1.68
N GLY A 193 10.84 6.67 -2.11
CA GLY A 193 11.55 7.70 -1.35
C GLY A 193 10.84 9.06 -1.32
N GLY A 194 9.55 9.12 -0.98
CA GLY A 194 8.77 10.36 -1.08
C GLY A 194 9.34 11.57 -0.32
N ARG A 195 10.15 11.35 0.72
CA ARG A 195 10.92 12.41 1.41
C ARG A 195 12.44 12.21 1.34
N GLU A 196 12.89 11.19 0.64
CA GLU A 196 14.31 10.86 0.48
C GLU A 196 14.88 11.70 -0.67
N GLY A 197 15.22 12.93 -0.34
CA GLY A 197 15.61 13.97 -1.27
C GLY A 197 15.74 15.30 -0.55
N TYR A 198 15.78 16.40 -1.30
CA TYR A 198 15.92 17.72 -0.70
C TYR A 198 14.95 18.75 -1.29
N SER A 199 14.67 19.79 -0.50
CA SER A 199 13.97 21.00 -0.95
C SER A 199 14.95 22.07 -1.42
N THR A 200 16.13 22.15 -0.79
CA THR A 200 17.19 23.11 -1.12
C THR A 200 18.57 22.52 -0.87
N LEU A 201 19.54 22.79 -1.76
CA LEU A 201 20.91 22.29 -1.58
C LEU A 201 21.66 23.00 -0.45
N TRP A 202 21.24 24.21 -0.07
CA TRP A 202 21.93 25.05 0.91
C TRP A 202 22.04 24.42 2.31
N ASN A 203 21.14 23.50 2.66
CA ASN A 203 21.13 22.81 3.96
C ASN A 203 21.22 21.28 3.85
N THR A 204 21.61 20.76 2.69
CA THR A 204 21.64 19.32 2.40
C THR A 204 23.07 18.85 2.20
N GLN A 205 23.46 17.83 2.96
CA GLN A 205 24.73 17.12 2.75
C GLN A 205 24.47 15.86 1.92
N LEU A 206 24.39 16.03 0.60
CA LEU A 206 24.00 14.98 -0.36
C LEU A 206 24.73 13.65 -0.11
N LYS A 207 26.06 13.70 0.01
CA LYS A 207 26.85 12.48 0.21
C LYS A 207 26.44 11.74 1.48
N ARG A 208 26.27 12.45 2.59
CA ARG A 208 25.90 11.85 3.88
C ARG A 208 24.51 11.25 3.83
N GLU A 209 23.55 11.96 3.23
CA GLU A 209 22.18 11.48 3.07
C GLU A 209 22.11 10.22 2.21
N MET A 210 22.86 10.17 1.10
CA MET A 210 22.97 8.98 0.26
C MET A 210 23.66 7.81 0.98
N ASP A 211 24.72 8.08 1.75
CA ASP A 211 25.39 7.05 2.58
C ASP A 211 24.41 6.48 3.63
N HIS A 212 23.58 7.32 4.25
CA HIS A 212 22.54 6.87 5.18
C HIS A 212 21.44 6.05 4.49
N LEU A 213 20.95 6.48 3.32
CA LEU A 213 19.94 5.74 2.56
C LEU A 213 20.47 4.35 2.16
N ALA A 214 21.72 4.27 1.69
CA ALA A 214 22.36 3.00 1.39
C ALA A 214 22.44 2.09 2.62
N ALA A 215 22.90 2.62 3.77
CA ALA A 215 22.96 1.87 5.02
C ALA A 215 21.58 1.37 5.47
N PHE A 216 20.54 2.21 5.34
CA PHE A 216 19.16 1.86 5.67
C PHE A 216 18.64 0.69 4.81
N LEU A 217 18.88 0.74 3.49
CA LEU A 217 18.50 -0.32 2.56
C LEU A 217 19.27 -1.62 2.82
N HIS A 218 20.57 -1.53 3.15
CA HIS A 218 21.35 -2.70 3.59
C HIS A 218 20.76 -3.35 4.85
N MET A 219 20.41 -2.56 5.86
CA MET A 219 19.76 -3.07 7.07
C MET A 219 18.41 -3.74 6.76
N ALA A 220 17.61 -3.19 5.85
CA ALA A 220 16.35 -3.79 5.42
C ALA A 220 16.57 -5.13 4.70
N VAL A 221 17.60 -5.25 3.85
CA VAL A 221 17.99 -6.50 3.19
C VAL A 221 18.45 -7.54 4.21
N ASP A 222 19.24 -7.15 5.20
CA ASP A 222 19.68 -8.05 6.27
C ASP A 222 18.51 -8.54 7.11
N HIS A 223 17.57 -7.64 7.44
CA HIS A 223 16.34 -8.02 8.13
C HIS A 223 15.48 -8.99 7.30
N LYS A 224 15.29 -8.71 6.00
CA LYS A 224 14.61 -9.61 5.04
C LYS A 224 15.22 -11.02 5.09
N LYS A 225 16.55 -11.13 5.00
CA LYS A 225 17.27 -12.41 5.08
C LYS A 225 17.05 -13.08 6.43
N LYS A 226 17.22 -12.34 7.53
CA LYS A 226 17.05 -12.83 8.91
C LYS A 226 15.67 -13.44 9.15
N ILE A 227 14.61 -12.81 8.67
CA ILE A 227 13.25 -13.33 8.82
C ILE A 227 12.87 -14.32 7.71
N GLY A 228 13.73 -14.58 6.73
CA GLY A 228 13.43 -15.48 5.61
C GLY A 228 12.34 -14.98 4.65
N PHE A 229 12.19 -13.66 4.50
CA PHE A 229 11.28 -13.10 3.49
C PHE A 229 11.89 -13.26 2.09
N LYS A 230 11.16 -13.93 1.18
CA LYS A 230 11.64 -14.25 -0.17
C LYS A 230 11.17 -13.28 -1.25
N GLY A 231 10.20 -12.41 -0.94
CA GLY A 231 9.67 -11.47 -1.92
C GLY A 231 10.72 -10.48 -2.42
N GLN A 232 10.57 -10.01 -3.65
CA GLN A 232 11.50 -9.08 -4.28
C GLN A 232 11.45 -7.70 -3.58
N PHE A 233 12.59 -7.02 -3.48
CA PHE A 233 12.61 -5.61 -3.07
C PHE A 233 12.60 -4.72 -4.32
N TYR A 234 11.79 -3.67 -4.29
CA TYR A 234 11.65 -2.71 -5.38
C TYR A 234 12.03 -1.32 -4.90
N ILE A 235 12.80 -0.59 -5.71
CA ILE A 235 12.91 0.87 -5.61
C ILE A 235 11.92 1.43 -6.62
N GLU A 236 11.11 2.41 -6.23
CA GLU A 236 10.16 3.08 -7.11
C GLU A 236 10.70 4.48 -7.48
N PRO A 237 11.30 4.64 -8.67
CA PRO A 237 11.93 5.90 -9.05
C PRO A 237 10.89 7.00 -9.25
N LYS A 238 11.22 8.21 -8.81
CA LYS A 238 10.45 9.41 -9.09
C LYS A 238 11.40 10.60 -9.03
N PRO A 239 11.36 11.56 -9.98
CA PRO A 239 12.37 12.61 -10.04
C PRO A 239 12.20 13.72 -8.98
N LYS A 240 10.98 13.93 -8.49
CA LYS A 240 10.59 15.03 -7.61
C LYS A 240 9.18 14.81 -7.05
N GLU A 241 8.74 15.77 -6.24
CA GLU A 241 7.41 15.89 -5.64
C GLU A 241 7.09 14.76 -4.64
N PRO A 242 7.07 15.08 -3.33
CA PRO A 242 7.03 16.43 -2.74
C PRO A 242 8.40 17.13 -2.55
N THR A 243 9.52 16.45 -2.79
CA THR A 243 10.85 17.07 -2.76
C THR A 243 11.09 17.91 -4.02
N LYS A 244 12.05 18.85 -3.97
CA LYS A 244 12.51 19.58 -5.16
C LYS A 244 13.34 18.67 -6.06
N HIS A 245 14.09 17.74 -5.47
CA HIS A 245 14.79 16.65 -6.13
C HIS A 245 14.74 15.41 -5.23
N GLN A 246 14.31 14.28 -5.77
CA GLN A 246 14.28 12.99 -5.08
C GLN A 246 15.48 12.15 -5.55
N TYR A 247 16.13 11.43 -4.63
CA TYR A 247 17.43 10.80 -4.95
C TYR A 247 17.34 9.66 -5.96
N ASP A 248 16.25 8.90 -5.95
CA ASP A 248 16.00 7.78 -6.86
C ASP A 248 15.37 8.28 -8.19
N SER A 249 16.00 9.28 -8.80
CA SER A 249 15.61 9.87 -10.10
C SER A 249 16.13 9.07 -11.29
#